data_AF-A0A820FBH5-F1
#
_entry.id   AF-A0A820FBH5-F1
#
_cell.length_a   1.000
_cell.length_b   1.000
_cell.length_c   1.000
_cell.angle_alpha   90.00
_cell.angle_beta   90.00
_cell.angle_gamma   90.00
#
_symmetry.space_group_name_H-M   'P 1'
#
loop_
_entity.id
_entity.type
_entity.pdbx_description
1 polymer ?
#
loop_
_entity_poly.entity_id
_entity_poly.type
_entity_poly.pdbx_seq_one_letter_code
_entity_poly.pdbx_strand_id
1 'polypeptide(L)'
;SDSHLWFSIFSRPPSNRFTRVQRCTCCFTLFYVSMFLNIMYYDLSNQAKSNNSTNSASLAVGSLQINSQQIIIGIIVDFFAFIPSLLIVQLFRRLRSRQKQLSPLHQALYKIKLHLQSQKKNNRKSSLTFPWWCIFIAYGLCAILVGLSILFIIARGIEFGDEKTEQWLISIVTGFFSSIFFSQPIKILSLAILFACFCRKSNDDYEANEFLDNNQVDLNNDEEYLHSIEKRSLFTYRPPVRANRLNESEVIYARDRRLQEIYMWSIIREIIHYLWFFSLLSILTYTHRDLKSFNQVDHLQKYLLNSRQINSDYTTVSTIDDYWNWLENSFVEKIRAQQWYNNDPPRNLSGFINDKTNRFIGWATMRQLRVKSQLCLANNEIILTCQYDYSLSNEDKHSYQPGWLNETKETYSVSIRQSFQYKSSKDLDTYTYVGDYGSYEGGGYVYEFRGRLVDLQS
;
A
#
# COMPACT_ATOMS: atom_id res chain seq x y z
N SER A 1 10.84 -22.53 20.63
CA SER A 1 10.12 -21.44 19.92
C SER A 1 9.73 -20.25 20.83
N ASP A 2 9.87 -20.33 22.15
CA ASP A 2 9.44 -19.24 23.06
C ASP A 2 10.38 -18.00 23.11
N SER A 3 11.47 -18.00 22.34
CA SER A 3 12.46 -16.93 22.30
C SER A 3 12.10 -15.78 21.35
N HIS A 4 11.27 -16.03 20.32
CA HIS A 4 10.88 -15.02 19.35
C HIS A 4 9.48 -14.48 19.67
N LEU A 5 9.39 -13.29 20.29
CA LEU A 5 8.14 -12.76 20.86
C LEU A 5 6.96 -12.77 19.87
N TRP A 6 7.19 -12.25 18.66
CA TRP A 6 6.19 -12.17 17.58
C TRP A 6 5.78 -13.55 17.03
N PHE A 7 6.75 -14.42 16.74
CA PHE A 7 6.49 -15.78 16.25
C PHE A 7 5.93 -16.72 17.33
N SER A 8 6.14 -16.40 18.61
CA SER A 8 5.65 -17.18 19.75
C SER A 8 4.13 -17.16 19.90
N ILE A 9 3.43 -16.22 19.24
CA ILE A 9 1.96 -16.18 19.15
C ILE A 9 1.46 -17.42 18.39
N PHE A 10 2.12 -17.75 17.28
CA PHE A 10 1.73 -18.83 16.37
C PHE A 10 2.30 -20.19 16.76
N SER A 11 3.51 -20.22 17.35
CA SER A 11 4.29 -21.46 17.60
C SER A 11 4.40 -21.89 19.07
N ARG A 12 3.42 -21.52 19.91
CA ARG A 12 3.42 -21.84 21.37
C ARG A 12 3.43 -23.36 21.62
N PRO A 13 4.38 -23.89 22.40
CA PRO A 13 4.32 -25.26 22.88
C PRO A 13 3.18 -25.43 23.92
N PRO A 14 2.45 -26.56 23.91
CA PRO A 14 1.24 -26.75 24.73
C PRO A 14 1.50 -26.72 26.25
N SER A 15 2.75 -26.90 26.69
CA SER A 15 3.15 -26.95 28.11
C SER A 15 3.38 -25.57 28.77
N ASN A 16 3.51 -24.49 28.00
CA ASN A 16 3.92 -23.19 28.56
C ASN A 16 2.74 -22.44 29.22
N ARG A 17 2.89 -21.93 30.44
CA ARG A 17 1.85 -21.15 31.16
C ARG A 17 1.49 -19.78 30.54
N PHE A 18 2.39 -19.21 29.73
CA PHE A 18 2.18 -17.93 29.04
C PHE A 18 1.21 -18.11 27.86
N THR A 19 0.01 -17.55 27.95
CA THR A 19 -1.09 -17.78 26.99
C THR A 19 -0.89 -17.02 25.66
N ARG A 20 -1.54 -17.48 24.58
CA ARG A 20 -1.51 -16.79 23.27
C ARG A 20 -2.10 -15.37 23.35
N VAL A 21 -3.15 -15.18 24.17
CA VAL A 21 -3.77 -13.86 24.39
C VAL A 21 -2.80 -12.91 25.08
N GLN A 22 -2.11 -13.35 26.14
CA GLN A 22 -1.10 -12.54 26.83
C GLN A 22 0.10 -12.18 25.92
N ARG A 23 0.49 -13.10 25.03
CA ARG A 23 1.52 -12.84 23.99
C ARG A 23 1.05 -11.78 23.01
N CYS A 24 -0.19 -11.88 22.55
CA CYS A 24 -0.80 -10.91 21.65
C CYS A 24 -0.91 -9.53 22.30
N THR A 25 -1.37 -9.44 23.55
CA THR A 25 -1.46 -8.15 24.26
C THR A 25 -0.10 -7.53 24.49
N CYS A 26 0.93 -8.33 24.82
CA CYS A 26 2.29 -7.84 24.94
C CYS A 26 2.83 -7.31 23.60
N CYS A 27 2.65 -8.04 22.51
CA CYS A 27 3.07 -7.59 21.18
C CYS A 27 2.34 -6.30 20.75
N PHE A 28 1.03 -6.23 21.01
CA PHE A 28 0.23 -5.04 20.75
C PHE A 28 0.72 -3.82 21.54
N THR A 29 0.97 -3.97 22.84
CA THR A 29 1.52 -2.88 23.67
C THR A 29 2.88 -2.41 23.18
N LEU A 30 3.71 -3.33 22.70
CA LEU A 30 5.05 -3.01 22.21
C LEU A 30 5.04 -2.32 20.87
N PHE A 31 4.11 -2.69 19.99
CA PHE A 31 3.89 -1.99 18.74
C PHE A 31 3.60 -0.51 18.99
N TYR A 32 2.63 -0.20 19.86
CA TYR A 32 2.26 1.19 20.15
C TYR A 32 3.35 1.97 20.89
N VAL A 33 4.02 1.35 21.86
CA VAL A 33 5.15 2.01 22.56
C VAL A 33 6.31 2.27 21.60
N SER A 34 6.62 1.32 20.69
CA SER A 34 7.66 1.51 19.68
C SER A 34 7.28 2.61 18.68
N MET A 35 6.00 2.68 18.27
CA MET A 35 5.49 3.72 17.38
C MET A 35 5.53 5.10 18.04
N PHE A 36 5.19 5.19 19.33
CA PHE A 36 5.30 6.40 20.13
C PHE A 36 6.76 6.86 20.30
N LEU A 37 7.68 5.95 20.61
CA LEU A 37 9.10 6.28 20.69
C LEU A 37 9.66 6.69 19.32
N ASN A 38 9.16 6.09 18.23
CA ASN A 38 9.55 6.43 16.87
C ASN A 38 9.15 7.87 16.51
N ILE A 39 7.89 8.26 16.74
CA ILE A 39 7.44 9.63 16.45
C ILE A 39 8.17 10.68 17.30
N MET A 40 8.41 10.37 18.57
CA MET A 40 9.14 11.27 19.47
C MET A 40 10.60 11.46 19.04
N TYR A 41 11.27 10.38 18.62
CA TYR A 41 12.65 10.46 18.14
C TYR A 41 12.74 11.11 16.76
N TYR A 42 11.74 10.90 15.90
CA TYR A 42 11.65 11.54 14.58
C TYR A 42 11.61 13.07 14.71
N ASP A 43 10.81 13.60 15.65
CA ASP A 43 10.74 15.04 15.97
C ASP A 43 12.13 15.59 16.34
N LEU A 44 12.80 14.95 17.31
CA LEU A 44 14.13 15.32 17.78
C LEU A 44 15.17 15.30 16.65
N SER A 45 15.11 14.28 15.79
CA SER A 45 16.04 14.14 14.67
C SER A 45 15.84 15.23 13.61
N ASN A 46 14.61 15.65 13.37
CA ASN A 46 14.30 16.73 12.43
C ASN A 46 14.73 18.09 12.98
N GLN A 47 14.52 18.34 14.27
CA GLN A 47 15.01 19.55 14.94
C GLN A 47 16.54 19.63 14.92
N ALA A 48 17.23 18.52 15.16
CA ALA A 48 18.70 18.47 15.10
C ALA A 48 19.24 18.68 13.67
N LYS A 49 18.55 18.18 12.64
CA LYS A 49 18.91 18.39 11.23
C LYS A 49 18.70 19.82 10.74
N SER A 50 17.66 20.51 11.23
CA SER A 50 17.45 21.93 10.93
C SER A 50 18.64 22.79 11.37
N ASN A 51 19.43 22.34 12.35
CA ASN A 51 20.58 23.06 12.90
C ASN A 51 21.91 22.69 12.22
N ASN A 52 22.00 21.53 11.56
CA ASN A 52 23.21 21.04 10.91
C ASN A 52 22.89 20.63 9.46
N SER A 53 23.10 21.55 8.51
CA SER A 53 22.92 21.34 7.08
C SER A 53 23.94 20.32 6.52
N THR A 54 23.61 19.04 6.59
CA THR A 54 24.36 17.98 5.90
C THR A 54 23.45 17.20 4.96
N ASN A 55 23.81 17.20 3.67
CA ASN A 55 23.10 16.50 2.60
C ASN A 55 23.12 14.99 2.88
N SER A 56 21.94 14.42 3.13
CA SER A 56 21.78 12.96 3.28
C SER A 56 21.43 12.35 1.93
N ALA A 57 22.10 11.25 1.58
CA ALA A 57 21.80 10.49 0.38
C ALA A 57 20.40 9.87 0.48
N SER A 58 19.47 10.37 -0.33
CA SER A 58 18.13 9.83 -0.50
C SER A 58 18.13 8.81 -1.63
N LEU A 59 17.66 7.60 -1.33
CA LEU A 59 17.38 6.61 -2.37
C LEU A 59 15.91 6.79 -2.75
N ALA A 60 15.65 7.38 -3.91
CA ALA A 60 14.29 7.57 -4.42
C ALA A 60 13.81 6.30 -5.13
N VAL A 61 12.74 5.68 -4.62
CA VAL A 61 12.01 4.61 -5.30
C VAL A 61 10.59 5.14 -5.54
N GLY A 62 10.36 5.73 -6.71
CA GLY A 62 9.08 6.38 -7.04
C GLY A 62 8.81 7.63 -6.19
N SER A 63 7.57 7.81 -5.72
CA SER A 63 7.19 8.90 -4.79
C SER A 63 7.74 8.70 -3.36
N LEU A 64 8.36 7.55 -3.06
CA LEU A 64 8.87 7.22 -1.75
C LEU A 64 10.37 7.54 -1.68
N GLN A 65 10.72 8.57 -0.90
CA GLN A 65 12.11 8.90 -0.58
C GLN A 65 12.55 8.11 0.66
N ILE A 66 13.27 7.01 0.45
CA ILE A 66 13.81 6.23 1.56
C ILE A 66 15.15 6.85 1.96
N ASN A 67 15.20 7.48 3.12
CA ASN A 67 16.43 8.05 3.67
C ASN A 67 17.12 6.99 4.55
N SER A 68 18.39 6.69 4.28
CA SER A 68 19.17 5.71 5.07
C SER A 68 19.19 6.03 6.58
N GLN A 69 19.05 7.31 6.93
CA GLN A 69 18.95 7.75 8.32
C GLN A 69 17.65 7.31 9.01
N GLN A 70 16.54 7.15 8.27
CA GLN A 70 15.26 6.63 8.80
C GLN A 70 15.40 5.18 9.27
N ILE A 71 16.24 4.38 8.59
CA ILE A 71 16.52 3.00 8.98
C ILE A 71 17.28 2.96 10.32
N ILE A 72 18.26 3.85 10.50
CA ILE A 72 19.04 3.94 11.75
C ILE A 72 18.16 4.39 12.92
N ILE A 73 17.28 5.38 12.70
CA ILE A 73 16.27 5.82 13.67
C ILE A 73 15.42 4.62 14.12
N GLY A 74 14.93 3.82 13.17
CA GLY A 74 14.14 2.62 13.46
C GLY A 74 14.87 1.62 14.35
N ILE A 75 16.16 1.38 14.10
CA ILE A 75 17.00 0.45 14.90
C ILE A 75 17.21 0.98 16.33
N ILE A 76 17.51 2.26 16.49
CA ILE A 76 17.73 2.87 17.81
C ILE A 76 16.45 2.83 18.65
N VAL A 77 15.32 3.17 18.06
CA VAL A 77 14.00 3.13 18.72
C VAL A 77 13.64 1.71 19.15
N ASP A 78 13.91 0.72 18.29
CA ASP A 78 13.66 -0.70 18.58
C ASP A 78 14.55 -1.25 19.72
N PHE A 79 15.74 -0.67 19.90
CA PHE A 79 16.59 -0.94 21.06
C PHE A 79 16.03 -0.30 22.35
N PHE A 80 15.59 0.95 22.31
CA PHE A 80 14.98 1.60 23.49
C PHE A 80 13.66 0.95 23.91
N ALA A 81 12.85 0.50 22.95
CA ALA A 81 11.61 -0.23 23.20
C ALA A 81 11.85 -1.64 23.80
N PHE A 82 13.08 -2.16 23.76
CA PHE A 82 13.41 -3.49 24.28
C PHE A 82 13.29 -3.58 25.81
N ILE A 83 13.70 -2.55 26.53
CA ILE A 83 13.68 -2.53 28.01
C ILE A 83 12.24 -2.69 28.55
N PRO A 84 11.25 -1.88 28.14
CA PRO A 84 9.87 -2.07 28.57
C PRO A 84 9.29 -3.41 28.09
N SER A 85 9.75 -3.95 26.95
CA SER A 85 9.36 -5.27 26.45
C SER A 85 9.72 -6.41 27.40
N LEU A 86 10.94 -6.39 27.96
CA LEU A 86 11.35 -7.42 28.91
C LEU A 86 10.57 -7.33 30.21
N LEU A 87 10.27 -6.12 30.68
CA LEU A 87 9.50 -5.91 31.91
C LEU A 87 8.08 -6.48 31.80
N ILE A 88 7.36 -6.17 30.72
CA ILE A 88 6.00 -6.67 30.49
C ILE A 88 6.00 -8.20 30.36
N VAL A 89 6.95 -8.76 29.63
CA VAL A 89 7.08 -10.22 29.45
C VAL A 89 7.40 -10.91 30.76
N GLN A 90 8.32 -10.38 31.56
CA GLN A 90 8.66 -10.92 32.87
C GLN A 90 7.47 -10.85 33.84
N LEU A 91 6.69 -9.77 33.78
CA LEU A 91 5.49 -9.60 34.57
C LEU A 91 4.47 -10.69 34.24
N PHE A 92 4.15 -10.94 32.96
CA PHE A 92 3.22 -12.00 32.57
C PHE A 92 3.76 -13.42 32.80
N ARG A 93 5.06 -13.67 32.61
CA ARG A 93 5.68 -14.99 32.86
C ARG A 93 5.68 -15.39 34.33
N ARG A 94 5.73 -14.42 35.25
CA ARG A 94 5.76 -14.65 36.71
C ARG A 94 4.37 -14.69 37.37
N LEU A 95 3.28 -14.54 36.60
CA LEU A 95 1.90 -14.64 37.11
C LEU A 95 1.50 -16.10 37.39
N ARG A 96 0.89 -16.35 38.55
CA ARG A 96 0.31 -17.65 38.90
C ARG A 96 -1.10 -17.82 38.29
N SER A 97 -1.43 -19.00 37.77
CA SER A 97 -2.79 -19.28 37.28
C SER A 97 -3.78 -19.35 38.45
N ARG A 98 -5.01 -18.90 38.24
CA ARG A 98 -6.11 -19.10 39.20
C ARG A 98 -6.27 -20.60 39.43
N GLN A 99 -6.15 -21.04 40.69
CA GLN A 99 -6.51 -22.40 41.06
C GLN A 99 -8.03 -22.50 40.89
N LYS A 100 -8.51 -23.34 39.96
CA LYS A 100 -9.95 -23.65 39.88
C LYS A 100 -10.35 -24.30 41.21
N GLN A 101 -11.46 -23.89 41.80
CA GLN A 101 -11.99 -24.53 43.01
C GLN A 101 -12.28 -25.99 42.65
N LEU A 102 -11.54 -26.90 43.28
CA LEU A 102 -11.78 -28.35 43.20
C LEU A 102 -13.11 -28.67 43.88
N SER A 103 -13.87 -29.60 43.30
CA SER A 103 -15.03 -30.21 43.94
C SER A 103 -14.66 -30.71 45.37
N PRO A 104 -15.55 -30.62 46.37
CA PRO A 104 -15.25 -30.99 47.77
C PRO A 104 -14.66 -32.40 47.92
N LEU A 105 -15.01 -33.33 47.03
CA LEU A 105 -14.48 -34.70 47.01
C LEU A 105 -12.99 -34.76 46.59
N HIS A 106 -12.58 -33.97 45.61
CA HIS A 106 -11.16 -33.84 45.23
C HIS A 106 -10.33 -33.12 46.28
N GLN A 107 -10.93 -32.20 47.06
CA GLN A 107 -10.24 -31.54 48.17
C GLN A 107 -9.85 -32.53 49.29
N ALA A 108 -10.70 -33.52 49.57
CA ALA A 108 -10.42 -34.58 50.54
C ALA A 108 -9.29 -35.51 50.05
N LEU A 109 -9.35 -35.97 48.79
CA LEU A 109 -8.31 -36.82 48.17
C LEU A 109 -6.95 -36.11 48.08
N TYR A 110 -6.96 -34.83 47.72
CA TYR A 110 -5.74 -34.01 47.67
C TYR A 110 -5.10 -33.83 49.05
N LYS A 111 -5.89 -33.62 50.12
CA LYS A 111 -5.38 -33.54 51.51
C LYS A 111 -4.72 -34.84 51.96
N ILE A 112 -5.28 -35.99 51.61
CA ILE A 112 -4.71 -37.31 51.93
C ILE A 112 -3.38 -37.53 51.18
N LYS A 113 -3.32 -37.16 49.90
CA LYS A 113 -2.10 -37.23 49.07
C LYS A 113 -1.00 -36.27 49.57
N LEU A 114 -1.39 -35.10 50.08
CA LEU A 114 -0.49 -34.12 50.69
C LEU A 114 0.13 -34.61 51.99
N HIS A 115 -0.62 -35.34 52.82
CA HIS A 115 -0.08 -35.92 54.05
C HIS A 115 1.00 -36.98 53.75
N LEU A 116 0.83 -37.76 52.67
CA LEU A 116 1.82 -38.73 52.20
C LEU A 116 3.06 -38.07 51.57
N GLN A 117 2.92 -36.92 50.90
CA GLN A 117 4.05 -36.18 50.33
C GLN A 117 4.79 -35.30 51.35
N SER A 118 4.15 -34.93 52.47
CA SER A 118 4.71 -34.09 53.53
C SER A 118 5.95 -34.70 54.20
N GLN A 119 6.17 -36.01 54.11
CA GLN A 119 7.37 -36.65 54.67
C GLN A 119 8.61 -36.56 53.77
N LYS A 120 8.50 -36.07 52.52
CA LYS A 120 9.61 -36.12 51.53
C LYS A 120 10.13 -34.78 51.01
N LYS A 121 9.58 -33.62 51.40
CA LYS A 121 10.01 -32.31 50.89
C LYS A 121 10.43 -31.37 52.01
N ASN A 122 11.71 -31.42 52.36
CA ASN A 122 12.41 -30.26 52.93
C ASN A 122 13.52 -29.85 51.95
N ASN A 123 13.59 -28.54 51.68
CA ASN A 123 14.52 -27.81 50.80
C ASN A 123 14.06 -27.57 49.35
N ARG A 124 13.12 -26.63 49.16
CA ARG A 124 12.99 -25.88 47.89
C ARG A 124 12.91 -24.38 48.20
N LYS A 125 13.85 -23.60 47.65
CA LYS A 125 13.83 -22.12 47.72
C LYS A 125 12.69 -21.59 46.84
N SER A 126 11.94 -20.61 47.34
CA SER A 126 10.81 -19.99 46.66
C SER A 126 11.27 -19.19 45.43
N SER A 127 10.70 -19.50 44.27
CA SER A 127 10.71 -18.62 43.11
C SER A 127 9.77 -17.43 43.38
N LEU A 128 10.24 -16.20 43.15
CA LEU A 128 9.43 -14.98 43.25
C LEU A 128 8.26 -15.06 42.25
N THR A 129 7.05 -15.36 42.74
CA THR A 129 5.85 -15.55 41.94
C THR A 129 4.79 -14.55 42.35
N PHE A 130 4.14 -13.91 41.37
CA PHE A 130 3.10 -12.92 41.64
C PHE A 130 1.74 -13.61 41.82
N PRO A 131 0.88 -13.13 42.73
CA PRO A 131 -0.41 -13.77 42.94
C PRO A 131 -1.38 -13.48 41.80
N TRP A 132 -2.43 -14.30 41.66
CA TRP A 132 -3.28 -14.35 40.46
C TRP A 132 -3.95 -13.01 40.07
N TRP A 133 -4.42 -12.23 41.06
CA TRP A 133 -5.01 -10.89 40.86
C TRP A 133 -4.10 -9.87 40.14
N CYS A 134 -2.78 -10.07 40.12
CA CYS A 134 -1.86 -9.19 39.40
C CYS A 134 -2.08 -9.24 37.87
N ILE A 135 -2.88 -10.18 37.36
CA ILE A 135 -3.31 -10.21 35.97
C ILE A 135 -4.13 -8.98 35.58
N PHE A 136 -5.01 -8.49 36.47
CA PHE A 136 -5.82 -7.30 36.22
C PHE A 136 -4.95 -6.05 36.20
N ILE A 137 -3.96 -5.99 37.10
CA ILE A 137 -2.97 -4.91 37.14
C ILE A 137 -2.12 -4.92 35.87
N ALA A 138 -1.69 -6.10 35.40
CA ALA A 138 -0.92 -6.26 34.16
C ALA A 138 -1.68 -5.73 32.93
N TYR A 139 -2.95 -6.13 32.78
CA TYR A 139 -3.79 -5.68 31.68
C TYR A 139 -4.14 -4.18 31.79
N GLY A 140 -4.41 -3.69 33.00
CA GLY A 140 -4.63 -2.26 33.25
C GLY A 140 -3.43 -1.41 32.85
N LEU A 141 -2.22 -1.81 33.25
CA LEU A 141 -0.98 -1.14 32.88
C LEU A 141 -0.76 -1.17 31.36
N CYS A 142 -1.01 -2.30 30.71
CA CYS A 142 -0.94 -2.42 29.25
C CYS A 142 -1.91 -1.47 28.55
N ALA A 143 -3.16 -1.39 29.04
CA ALA A 143 -4.18 -0.51 28.47
C ALA A 143 -3.82 0.98 28.63
N ILE A 144 -3.31 1.38 29.80
CA ILE A 144 -2.84 2.75 30.05
C ILE A 144 -1.68 3.09 29.11
N LEU A 145 -0.68 2.23 28.98
CA LEU A 145 0.47 2.47 28.09
C LEU A 145 0.04 2.63 26.63
N VAL A 146 -0.87 1.79 26.15
CA VAL A 146 -1.42 1.89 24.80
C VAL A 146 -2.23 3.17 24.63
N GLY A 147 -3.11 3.50 25.58
CA GLY A 147 -3.92 4.72 25.54
C GLY A 147 -3.07 5.98 25.49
N LEU A 148 -2.06 6.09 26.35
CA LEU A 148 -1.10 7.20 26.34
C LEU A 148 -0.34 7.26 25.01
N SER A 149 0.16 6.13 24.52
CA SER A 149 0.87 6.08 23.23
C SER A 149 0.00 6.58 22.09
N ILE A 150 -1.25 6.13 21.99
CA ILE A 150 -2.20 6.56 20.95
C ILE A 150 -2.46 8.06 21.02
N LEU A 151 -2.72 8.59 22.21
CA LEU A 151 -2.99 10.02 22.40
C LEU A 151 -1.80 10.88 21.92
N PHE A 152 -0.58 10.52 22.32
CA PHE A 152 0.62 11.25 21.89
C PHE A 152 0.92 11.08 20.40
N ILE A 153 0.72 9.89 19.83
CA ILE A 153 0.89 9.66 18.39
C ILE A 153 -0.07 10.55 17.59
N ILE A 154 -1.35 10.62 17.98
CA ILE A 154 -2.34 11.45 17.30
C ILE A 154 -1.99 12.94 17.45
N ALA A 155 -1.67 13.39 18.66
CA ALA A 155 -1.32 14.79 18.91
C ALA A 155 -0.11 15.24 18.07
N ARG A 156 0.95 14.43 18.02
CA ARG A 156 2.15 14.73 17.22
C ARG A 156 1.93 14.55 15.72
N GLY A 157 1.10 13.60 15.30
CA GLY A 157 0.71 13.44 13.90
C GLY A 157 -0.01 14.67 13.36
N ILE A 158 -0.91 15.26 14.17
CA ILE A 158 -1.59 16.51 13.80
C ILE A 158 -0.60 17.68 13.72
N GLU A 159 0.37 17.77 14.64
CA GLU A 159 1.40 18.82 14.65
C GLU A 159 2.33 18.77 13.43
N PHE A 160 2.62 17.56 12.91
CA PHE A 160 3.55 17.37 11.80
C PHE A 160 2.98 17.82 10.44
N GLY A 161 1.67 17.79 10.25
CA GLY A 161 1.04 18.01 8.95
C GLY A 161 1.27 16.84 7.98
N ASP A 162 0.66 16.92 6.80
CA ASP A 162 0.52 15.76 5.90
C ASP A 162 1.86 15.24 5.38
N GLU A 163 2.73 16.12 4.86
CA GLU A 163 3.99 15.70 4.23
C GLU A 163 4.97 15.04 5.22
N LYS A 164 5.10 15.61 6.43
CA LYS A 164 6.00 15.05 7.45
C LYS A 164 5.44 13.76 8.06
N THR A 165 4.11 13.67 8.19
CA THR A 165 3.43 12.47 8.69
C THR A 165 3.60 11.31 7.70
N GLU A 166 3.52 11.57 6.41
CA GLU A 166 3.79 10.58 5.37
C GLU A 166 5.22 10.03 5.47
N GLN A 167 6.22 10.91 5.54
CA GLN A 167 7.62 10.51 5.67
C GLN A 167 7.90 9.74 6.98
N TRP A 168 7.26 10.15 8.08
CA TRP A 168 7.34 9.44 9.35
C TRP A 168 6.72 8.04 9.26
N LEU A 169 5.55 7.89 8.64
CA LEU A 169 4.89 6.59 8.49
C LEU A 169 5.75 5.64 7.65
N ILE A 170 6.37 6.14 6.58
CA ILE A 170 7.35 5.39 5.78
C ILE A 170 8.54 4.95 6.64
N SER A 171 9.04 5.82 7.53
CA SER A 171 10.14 5.49 8.45
C SER A 171 9.78 4.36 9.43
N ILE A 172 8.52 4.29 9.87
CA ILE A 172 8.05 3.19 10.73
C ILE A 172 8.01 1.88 9.97
N VAL A 173 7.41 1.87 8.78
CA VAL A 173 7.25 0.65 7.98
C VAL A 173 8.62 0.09 7.60
N THR A 174 9.51 0.93 7.07
CA THR A 174 10.88 0.54 6.71
C THR A 174 11.70 0.12 7.94
N GLY A 175 11.58 0.83 9.06
CA GLY A 175 12.22 0.48 10.34
C GLY A 175 11.73 -0.85 10.90
N PHE A 176 10.43 -1.15 10.80
CA PHE A 176 9.84 -2.41 11.23
C PHE A 176 10.41 -3.60 10.44
N PHE A 177 10.42 -3.51 9.10
CA PHE A 177 11.00 -4.56 8.26
C PHE A 177 12.50 -4.75 8.51
N SER A 178 13.25 -3.65 8.64
CA SER A 178 14.67 -3.72 9.02
C SER A 178 14.88 -4.38 10.39
N SER A 179 14.04 -4.06 11.38
CA SER A 179 14.11 -4.66 12.71
C SER A 179 13.85 -6.18 12.69
N ILE A 180 12.95 -6.65 11.81
CA ILE A 180 12.67 -8.07 11.63
C ILE A 180 13.89 -8.82 11.09
N PHE A 181 14.53 -8.29 10.05
CA PHE A 181 15.67 -8.94 9.41
C PHE A 181 16.95 -8.89 10.26
N PHE A 182 17.23 -7.77 10.94
CA PHE A 182 18.51 -7.56 11.62
C PHE A 182 18.42 -7.58 13.15
N SER A 183 17.48 -6.84 13.74
CA SER A 183 17.41 -6.66 15.20
C SER A 183 16.87 -7.89 15.93
N GLN A 184 15.88 -8.59 15.37
CA GLN A 184 15.28 -9.76 16.00
C GLN A 184 16.27 -10.94 16.19
N PRO A 185 17.11 -11.33 15.21
CA PRO A 185 18.16 -12.32 15.42
C PRO A 185 19.14 -11.93 16.54
N ILE A 186 19.55 -10.65 16.59
CA ILE A 186 20.46 -10.13 17.62
C ILE A 186 19.81 -10.18 19.00
N LYS A 187 18.53 -9.80 19.12
CA LYS A 187 17.77 -9.87 20.37
C LYS A 187 17.63 -11.30 20.90
N ILE A 188 17.42 -12.28 20.01
CA ILE A 188 17.31 -13.69 20.38
C ILE A 188 18.65 -14.21 20.89
N LEU A 189 19.75 -13.84 20.22
CA LEU A 189 21.10 -14.22 20.62
C LEU A 189 21.50 -13.56 21.94
N SER A 190 21.19 -12.27 22.13
CA SER A 190 21.40 -11.53 23.38
C SER A 190 20.61 -12.14 24.55
N LEU A 191 19.32 -12.48 24.34
CA LEU A 191 18.52 -13.15 25.37
C LEU A 191 19.04 -14.53 25.70
N ALA A 192 19.46 -15.32 24.69
CA ALA A 192 20.04 -16.63 24.92
C ALA A 192 21.33 -16.55 25.76
N ILE A 193 22.19 -15.57 25.48
CA ILE A 193 23.42 -15.32 26.26
C ILE A 193 23.08 -14.82 27.68
N LEU A 194 22.13 -13.89 27.82
CA LEU A 194 21.69 -13.40 29.14
C LEU A 194 21.12 -14.54 29.98
N PHE A 195 20.25 -15.39 29.42
CA PHE A 195 19.72 -16.56 30.13
C PHE A 195 20.81 -17.59 30.45
N ALA A 196 21.76 -17.83 29.55
CA ALA A 196 22.89 -18.74 29.79
C ALA A 196 23.83 -18.23 30.89
N CYS A 197 24.06 -16.92 30.99
CA CYS A 197 24.97 -16.31 31.96
C CYS A 197 24.29 -15.99 33.31
N PHE A 198 23.04 -15.55 33.33
CA PHE A 198 22.34 -15.08 34.55
C PHE A 198 21.25 -16.02 35.07
N CYS A 199 20.71 -16.93 34.26
CA CYS A 199 19.54 -17.75 34.61
C CYS A 199 19.75 -19.26 34.46
N ARG A 200 20.99 -19.73 34.27
CA ARG A 200 21.28 -21.16 34.34
C ARG A 200 21.14 -21.63 35.79
N LYS A 201 19.90 -21.90 36.20
CA LYS A 201 19.57 -22.60 37.44
C LYS A 201 19.22 -24.03 37.04
N SER A 202 20.00 -24.99 37.53
CA SER A 202 19.95 -26.44 37.27
C SER A 202 18.60 -27.15 37.52
N ASN A 203 17.51 -26.42 37.77
CA ASN A 203 16.24 -26.96 38.24
C ASN A 203 15.11 -26.97 37.21
N ASP A 204 15.25 -26.31 36.06
CA ASP A 204 14.19 -26.26 35.04
C ASP A 204 13.92 -27.65 34.42
N ASP A 205 14.97 -28.48 34.31
CA ASP A 205 14.86 -29.88 33.87
C ASP A 205 14.16 -30.77 34.92
N TYR A 206 14.21 -30.40 36.21
CA TYR A 206 13.56 -31.16 37.27
C TYR A 206 12.07 -30.83 37.39
N GLU A 207 11.70 -29.56 37.14
CA GLU A 207 10.29 -29.13 37.16
C GLU A 207 9.50 -29.68 35.96
N ALA A 208 10.09 -29.70 34.76
CA ALA A 208 9.46 -30.31 33.58
C ALA A 208 9.15 -31.80 33.76
N ASN A 209 10.04 -32.54 34.43
CA ASN A 209 9.85 -33.95 34.74
C ASN A 209 8.81 -34.18 35.86
N GLU A 210 8.67 -33.27 36.82
CA GLU A 210 7.66 -33.34 37.88
C GLU A 210 6.24 -32.93 37.40
N PHE A 211 6.12 -32.09 36.37
CA PHE A 211 4.84 -31.78 35.72
C PHE A 211 4.23 -32.97 34.96
N LEU A 212 5.07 -33.87 34.46
CA LEU A 212 4.62 -35.12 33.83
C LEU A 212 4.11 -36.13 34.87
N ASP A 213 4.65 -36.12 36.08
CA ASP A 213 4.31 -37.06 37.16
C ASP A 213 3.01 -36.66 37.91
N ASN A 214 2.67 -35.37 37.97
CA ASN A 214 1.47 -34.87 38.67
C ASN A 214 0.17 -34.89 37.83
N ASN A 215 0.26 -35.14 36.52
CA ASN A 215 -0.91 -35.29 35.64
C ASN A 215 -1.33 -36.77 35.47
N GLN A 216 -1.04 -37.62 36.46
CA GLN A 216 -1.66 -38.94 36.57
C GLN A 216 -3.12 -38.76 37.03
N VAL A 217 -3.94 -38.44 36.03
CA VAL A 217 -5.41 -38.45 35.89
C VAL A 217 -6.19 -38.81 37.16
N ASP A 218 -6.92 -37.82 37.68
CA ASP A 218 -8.12 -38.04 38.49
C ASP A 218 -9.13 -38.85 37.65
N LEU A 219 -9.50 -40.04 38.11
CA LEU A 219 -10.54 -40.89 37.49
C LEU A 219 -11.92 -40.25 37.67
N ASN A 220 -12.81 -40.43 36.69
CA ASN A 220 -14.24 -40.11 36.83
C ASN A 220 -14.92 -41.12 37.78
N ASN A 221 -16.06 -40.72 38.36
CA ASN A 221 -16.80 -41.45 39.41
C ASN A 221 -17.30 -42.86 39.01
N ASP A 222 -17.15 -43.25 37.76
CA ASP A 222 -17.83 -44.41 37.17
C ASP A 222 -16.85 -45.57 36.88
N GLU A 223 -15.56 -45.38 37.20
CA GLU A 223 -14.48 -46.34 36.94
C GLU A 223 -14.01 -46.99 38.27
N GLU A 224 -14.40 -48.25 38.49
CA GLU A 224 -13.99 -49.04 39.67
C GLU A 224 -12.65 -49.76 39.43
N TYR A 225 -11.74 -49.70 40.40
CA TYR A 225 -10.45 -50.39 40.35
C TYR A 225 -10.66 -51.91 40.39
N LEU A 226 -10.43 -52.61 39.27
CA LEU A 226 -10.63 -54.06 39.13
C LEU A 226 -9.50 -54.93 39.73
N HIS A 227 -8.57 -54.34 40.49
CA HIS A 227 -7.47 -55.08 41.11
C HIS A 227 -7.43 -54.85 42.62
N SER A 228 -7.90 -55.87 43.34
CA SER A 228 -7.66 -56.06 44.76
C SER A 228 -6.17 -56.00 45.06
N ILE A 229 -5.78 -55.11 45.98
CA ILE A 229 -4.40 -54.97 46.47
C ILE A 229 -4.04 -56.24 47.26
N GLU A 230 -3.48 -57.22 46.59
CA GLU A 230 -2.74 -58.29 47.26
C GLU A 230 -1.33 -57.79 47.55
N LYS A 231 -1.02 -57.65 48.85
CA LYS A 231 0.29 -57.19 49.34
C LYS A 231 1.39 -58.13 48.83
N ARG A 232 2.23 -57.68 47.90
CA ARG A 232 3.48 -58.36 47.54
C ARG A 232 4.69 -57.43 47.52
N SER A 233 5.81 -58.04 47.86
CA SER A 233 7.04 -57.55 48.48
C SER A 233 7.89 -56.57 47.66
N LEU A 234 8.70 -55.82 48.41
CA LEU A 234 9.78 -54.94 47.98
C LEU A 234 10.73 -55.59 46.96
N PHE A 235 11.09 -54.81 45.95
CA PHE A 235 12.06 -55.10 44.89
C PHE A 235 11.50 -55.82 43.65
N THR A 236 10.93 -55.04 42.73
CA THR A 236 10.77 -55.44 41.32
C THR A 236 11.09 -54.23 40.46
N TYR A 237 12.01 -54.42 39.51
CA TYR A 237 12.28 -53.50 38.40
C TYR A 237 10.95 -53.07 37.76
N ARG A 238 10.61 -51.78 37.83
CA ARG A 238 9.44 -51.25 37.12
C ARG A 238 9.80 -51.18 35.64
N PRO A 239 9.16 -51.98 34.75
CA PRO A 239 9.29 -51.70 33.33
C PRO A 239 8.75 -50.29 33.08
N PRO A 240 9.31 -49.52 32.12
CA PRO A 240 8.74 -48.24 31.75
C PRO A 240 7.30 -48.49 31.32
N VAL A 241 6.35 -47.97 32.08
CA VAL A 241 4.94 -47.96 31.71
C VAL A 241 4.88 -47.30 30.34
N ARG A 242 4.52 -48.06 29.30
CA ARG A 242 4.24 -47.49 27.98
C ARG A 242 3.17 -46.44 28.20
N ALA A 243 3.54 -45.18 27.93
CA ALA A 243 2.63 -44.05 28.01
C ALA A 243 1.31 -44.43 27.32
N ASN A 244 0.24 -44.27 28.10
CA ASN A 244 -1.14 -44.64 27.80
C ASN A 244 -1.48 -44.56 26.31
N ARG A 245 -2.11 -45.61 25.77
CA ARG A 245 -2.90 -45.51 24.53
C ARG A 245 -3.92 -44.39 24.75
N LEU A 246 -3.77 -43.28 24.04
CA LEU A 246 -4.77 -42.21 23.98
C LEU A 246 -6.14 -42.83 23.65
N ASN A 247 -7.19 -42.36 24.31
CA ASN A 247 -8.55 -42.84 24.05
C ASN A 247 -8.93 -42.47 22.61
N GLU A 248 -9.70 -43.32 21.91
CA GLU A 248 -9.97 -43.14 20.48
C GLU A 248 -10.62 -41.77 20.18
N SER A 249 -11.48 -41.30 21.07
CA SER A 249 -12.12 -39.99 21.02
C SER A 249 -11.15 -38.80 21.14
N GLU A 250 -10.08 -38.93 21.94
CA GLU A 250 -9.05 -37.89 22.09
C GLU A 250 -8.17 -37.80 20.83
N VAL A 251 -7.87 -38.94 20.21
CA VAL A 251 -7.13 -39.01 18.94
C VAL A 251 -7.95 -38.39 17.81
N ILE A 252 -9.26 -38.65 17.76
CA ILE A 252 -10.18 -38.03 16.79
C ILE A 252 -10.22 -36.52 16.99
N TYR A 253 -10.42 -36.03 18.22
CA TYR A 253 -10.41 -34.61 18.53
C TYR A 253 -9.07 -33.93 18.16
N ALA A 254 -7.94 -34.58 18.43
CA ALA A 254 -6.62 -34.06 18.07
C ALA A 254 -6.41 -34.00 16.55
N ARG A 255 -6.94 -34.99 15.79
CA ARG A 255 -6.92 -35.00 14.32
C ARG A 255 -7.77 -33.88 13.74
N ASP A 256 -8.99 -33.69 14.24
CA ASP A 256 -9.89 -32.63 13.77
C ASP A 256 -9.29 -31.24 14.02
N ARG A 257 -8.70 -31.03 15.20
CA ARG A 257 -7.99 -29.79 15.51
C ARG A 257 -6.80 -29.56 14.59
N ARG A 258 -6.06 -30.62 14.25
CA ARG A 258 -4.92 -30.53 13.32
C ARG A 258 -5.37 -30.22 11.90
N LEU A 259 -6.51 -30.78 11.45
CA LEU A 259 -7.10 -30.46 10.15
C LEU A 259 -7.53 -28.99 10.06
N GLN A 260 -8.16 -28.46 11.12
CA GLN A 260 -8.49 -27.03 11.22
C GLN A 260 -7.24 -26.15 11.14
N GLU A 261 -6.16 -26.52 11.83
CA GLU A 261 -4.88 -25.78 11.74
C GLU A 261 -4.30 -25.77 10.32
N ILE A 262 -4.31 -26.92 9.63
CA ILE A 262 -3.80 -27.02 8.25
C ILE A 262 -4.64 -26.16 7.31
N TYR A 263 -5.97 -26.19 7.46
CA TYR A 263 -6.88 -25.36 6.67
C TYR A 263 -6.66 -23.86 6.89
N MET A 264 -6.53 -23.43 8.16
CA MET A 264 -6.20 -22.04 8.50
C MET A 264 -4.86 -21.60 7.90
N TRP A 265 -3.82 -22.44 7.97
CA TRP A 265 -2.52 -22.14 7.34
C TRP A 265 -2.60 -22.05 5.82
N SER A 266 -3.44 -22.87 5.18
CA SER A 266 -3.68 -22.77 3.73
C SER A 266 -4.32 -21.44 3.37
N ILE A 267 -5.36 -21.02 4.09
CA ILE A 267 -6.04 -19.72 3.88
C ILE A 267 -5.07 -18.56 4.10
N ILE A 268 -4.30 -18.56 5.20
CA ILE A 268 -3.33 -17.49 5.49
C ILE A 268 -2.31 -17.37 4.37
N ARG A 269 -1.79 -18.50 3.86
CA ARG A 269 -0.88 -18.50 2.72
C ARG A 269 -1.54 -17.88 1.50
N GLU A 270 -2.78 -18.23 1.20
CA GLU A 270 -3.52 -17.66 0.05
C GLU A 270 -3.73 -16.15 0.19
N ILE A 271 -4.12 -15.67 1.38
CA ILE A 271 -4.27 -14.24 1.69
C ILE A 271 -2.94 -13.49 1.43
N ILE A 272 -1.80 -14.05 1.84
CA ILE A 272 -0.49 -13.43 1.61
C ILE A 272 -0.21 -13.29 0.11
N HIS A 273 -0.53 -14.30 -0.70
CA HIS A 273 -0.35 -14.22 -2.16
C HIS A 273 -1.26 -13.17 -2.79
N TYR A 274 -2.54 -13.09 -2.38
CA TYR A 274 -3.44 -12.05 -2.86
C TYR A 274 -3.02 -10.65 -2.45
N LEU A 275 -2.56 -10.45 -1.21
CA LEU A 275 -2.04 -9.16 -0.75
C LEU A 275 -0.80 -8.74 -1.54
N TRP A 276 0.10 -9.67 -1.84
CA TRP A 276 1.27 -9.40 -2.66
C TRP A 276 0.89 -9.04 -4.10
N PHE A 277 -0.01 -9.82 -4.71
CA PHE A 277 -0.51 -9.56 -6.06
C PHE A 277 -1.24 -8.21 -6.16
N PHE A 278 -2.13 -7.91 -5.22
CA PHE A 278 -2.81 -6.63 -5.15
C PHE A 278 -1.83 -5.47 -5.00
N SER A 279 -0.81 -5.62 -4.15
CA SER A 279 0.23 -4.61 -3.98
C SER A 279 1.01 -4.37 -5.29
N LEU A 280 1.35 -5.43 -6.04
CA LEU A 280 1.97 -5.30 -7.35
C LEU A 280 1.06 -4.58 -8.35
N LEU A 281 -0.22 -4.93 -8.40
CA LEU A 281 -1.20 -4.26 -9.26
C LEU A 281 -1.34 -2.77 -8.90
N SER A 282 -1.38 -2.45 -7.61
CA SER A 282 -1.38 -1.05 -7.14
C SER A 282 -0.11 -0.33 -7.57
N ILE A 283 1.08 -0.92 -7.39
CA ILE A 283 2.33 -0.28 -7.83
C ILE A 283 2.27 -0.02 -9.34
N LEU A 284 1.94 -1.01 -10.16
CA LEU A 284 1.87 -0.86 -11.62
C LEU A 284 0.86 0.21 -12.05
N THR A 285 -0.30 0.29 -11.40
CA THR A 285 -1.34 1.27 -11.75
C THR A 285 -1.00 2.69 -11.27
N TYR A 286 -0.29 2.84 -10.15
CA TYR A 286 0.06 4.15 -9.61
C TYR A 286 1.38 4.71 -10.18
N THR A 287 2.37 3.88 -10.51
CA THR A 287 3.66 4.37 -11.03
C THR A 287 3.52 5.11 -12.36
N HIS A 288 2.51 4.78 -13.16
CA HIS A 288 2.26 5.40 -14.45
C HIS A 288 1.31 6.61 -14.39
N ARG A 289 0.80 6.97 -13.20
CA ARG A 289 -0.13 8.10 -13.05
C ARG A 289 0.56 9.27 -12.38
N ASP A 290 0.70 10.37 -13.12
CA ASP A 290 1.10 11.65 -12.55
C ASP A 290 -0.10 12.38 -11.93
N LEU A 291 0.08 12.97 -10.75
CA LEU A 291 -0.97 13.73 -10.04
C LEU A 291 -1.43 14.96 -10.84
N LYS A 292 -0.56 15.54 -11.66
CA LYS A 292 -0.85 16.79 -12.38
C LYS A 292 -1.41 16.58 -13.79
N SER A 293 -1.49 15.35 -14.25
CA SER A 293 -1.99 14.99 -15.59
C SER A 293 -3.38 15.57 -15.89
N PHE A 294 -4.30 15.52 -14.93
CA PHE A 294 -5.64 16.12 -15.07
C PHE A 294 -5.58 17.64 -15.27
N ASN A 295 -4.82 18.34 -14.43
CA ASN A 295 -4.69 19.80 -14.50
C ASN A 295 -4.05 20.24 -15.83
N GLN A 296 -3.13 19.44 -16.36
CA GLN A 296 -2.50 19.71 -17.66
C GLN A 296 -3.52 19.64 -18.81
N VAL A 297 -4.37 18.61 -18.82
CA VAL A 297 -5.43 18.46 -19.83
C VAL A 297 -6.47 19.57 -19.69
N ASP A 298 -6.92 19.86 -18.47
CA ASP A 298 -7.87 20.93 -18.17
C ASP A 298 -7.32 22.32 -18.59
N HIS A 299 -6.04 22.57 -18.33
CA HIS A 299 -5.36 23.79 -18.78
C HIS A 299 -5.37 23.91 -20.30
N LEU A 300 -4.96 22.88 -21.04
CA LEU A 300 -4.91 22.93 -22.50
C LEU A 300 -6.30 23.07 -23.14
N GLN A 301 -7.31 22.37 -22.61
CA GLN A 301 -8.69 22.49 -23.07
C GLN A 301 -9.22 23.91 -22.87
N LYS A 302 -9.06 24.46 -21.67
CA LYS A 302 -9.48 25.84 -21.38
C LYS A 302 -8.68 26.83 -22.23
N TYR A 303 -7.36 26.68 -22.30
CA TYR A 303 -6.49 27.60 -23.03
C TYR A 303 -6.86 27.70 -24.53
N LEU A 304 -7.12 26.56 -25.18
CA LEU A 304 -7.47 26.54 -26.60
C LEU A 304 -8.94 26.94 -26.86
N LEU A 305 -9.88 26.43 -26.06
CA LEU A 305 -11.32 26.55 -26.34
C LEU A 305 -12.02 27.70 -25.60
N ASN A 306 -11.60 28.01 -24.37
CA ASN A 306 -12.25 28.94 -23.45
C ASN A 306 -11.29 30.09 -23.10
N SER A 307 -11.31 31.10 -23.96
CA SER A 307 -10.66 32.38 -23.76
C SER A 307 -11.40 33.20 -22.69
N ARG A 308 -10.67 33.99 -21.92
CA ARG A 308 -11.32 35.00 -21.04
C ARG A 308 -11.74 36.25 -21.83
N GLN A 309 -11.42 36.33 -23.12
CA GLN A 309 -11.83 37.42 -24.00
C GLN A 309 -13.15 37.08 -24.69
N ILE A 310 -14.16 37.90 -24.39
CA ILE A 310 -15.58 37.75 -24.74
C ILE A 310 -15.85 37.54 -26.25
N ASN A 311 -14.93 37.94 -27.13
CA ASN A 311 -15.11 37.87 -28.59
C ASN A 311 -14.28 36.78 -29.28
N SER A 312 -13.60 35.89 -28.55
CA SER A 312 -12.67 34.91 -29.15
C SER A 312 -12.81 33.49 -28.59
N ASP A 313 -13.99 33.18 -28.03
CA ASP A 313 -14.34 31.86 -27.51
C ASP A 313 -14.80 30.90 -28.61
N TYR A 314 -14.27 29.68 -28.58
CA TYR A 314 -14.68 28.64 -29.53
C TYR A 314 -16.12 28.16 -29.26
N THR A 315 -16.54 28.17 -27.99
CA THR A 315 -17.85 27.67 -27.56
C THR A 315 -19.01 28.51 -28.06
N THR A 316 -18.75 29.75 -28.49
CA THR A 316 -19.76 30.67 -29.04
C THR A 316 -19.79 30.67 -30.56
N VAL A 317 -18.92 29.91 -31.24
CA VAL A 317 -18.85 29.85 -32.71
C VAL A 317 -20.12 29.20 -33.26
N SER A 318 -20.85 29.94 -34.07
CA SER A 318 -22.10 29.48 -34.69
C SER A 318 -22.10 29.60 -36.21
N THR A 319 -21.36 30.57 -36.76
CA THR A 319 -21.26 30.83 -38.20
C THR A 319 -19.87 30.49 -38.74
N ILE A 320 -19.75 30.40 -40.07
CA ILE A 320 -18.47 30.18 -40.76
C ILE A 320 -17.53 31.37 -40.55
N ASP A 321 -18.06 32.59 -40.56
CA ASP A 321 -17.27 33.80 -40.33
C ASP A 321 -16.74 33.86 -38.90
N ASP A 322 -17.54 33.45 -37.90
CA ASP A 322 -17.08 33.30 -36.51
C ASP A 322 -15.94 32.28 -36.40
N TYR A 323 -16.04 31.16 -37.13
CA TYR A 323 -15.00 30.14 -37.13
C TYR A 323 -13.68 30.67 -37.68
N TRP A 324 -13.70 31.37 -38.82
CA TRP A 324 -12.49 31.96 -39.40
C TRP A 324 -11.92 33.06 -38.52
N ASN A 325 -12.76 33.94 -37.95
CA ASN A 325 -12.35 34.96 -37.00
C ASN A 325 -11.68 34.35 -35.75
N TRP A 326 -12.23 33.26 -35.23
CA TRP A 326 -11.63 32.51 -34.12
C TRP A 326 -10.30 31.88 -34.52
N LEU A 327 -10.22 31.27 -35.71
CA LEU A 327 -9.03 30.59 -36.17
C LEU A 327 -7.86 31.57 -36.35
N GLU A 328 -8.08 32.69 -37.02
CA GLU A 328 -7.06 33.69 -37.35
C GLU A 328 -6.61 34.47 -36.11
N ASN A 329 -7.56 34.96 -35.30
CA ASN A 329 -7.23 35.88 -34.20
C ASN A 329 -7.01 35.17 -32.85
N SER A 330 -7.57 33.99 -32.63
CA SER A 330 -7.45 33.27 -31.34
C SER A 330 -6.51 32.08 -31.47
N PHE A 331 -6.78 31.16 -32.39
CA PHE A 331 -6.04 29.90 -32.48
C PHE A 331 -4.59 30.10 -32.96
N VAL A 332 -4.38 30.83 -34.05
CA VAL A 332 -3.04 31.06 -34.63
C VAL A 332 -2.11 31.79 -33.65
N GLU A 333 -2.63 32.74 -32.87
CA GLU A 333 -1.85 33.43 -31.84
C GLU A 333 -1.44 32.52 -30.68
N LYS A 334 -2.30 31.57 -30.29
CA LYS A 334 -2.06 30.64 -29.18
C LYS A 334 -0.99 29.60 -29.51
N ILE A 335 -0.95 29.08 -30.73
CA ILE A 335 -0.05 27.96 -31.10
C ILE A 335 1.43 28.36 -31.18
N ARG A 336 1.78 29.66 -31.14
CA ARG A 336 3.16 30.16 -31.20
C ARG A 336 3.43 31.15 -30.08
N ALA A 337 4.56 30.98 -29.39
CA ALA A 337 5.04 31.94 -28.39
C ALA A 337 5.12 33.36 -28.96
N GLN A 338 4.35 34.28 -28.38
CA GLN A 338 4.33 35.69 -28.76
C GLN A 338 5.44 36.48 -28.07
N GLN A 339 5.62 37.72 -28.53
CA GLN A 339 6.47 38.70 -27.86
C GLN A 339 6.03 38.92 -26.41
N TRP A 340 6.97 39.36 -25.59
CA TRP A 340 6.68 39.77 -24.21
C TRP A 340 5.93 41.09 -24.19
N TYR A 341 5.36 41.44 -23.02
CA TYR A 341 4.61 42.69 -22.82
C TYR A 341 5.45 43.96 -23.11
N ASN A 342 6.77 43.82 -23.10
CA ASN A 342 7.75 44.87 -23.40
C ASN A 342 8.29 44.79 -24.84
N ASN A 343 7.63 44.04 -25.74
CA ASN A 343 8.02 43.78 -27.12
C ASN A 343 9.33 42.98 -27.29
N ASP A 344 9.88 42.40 -26.21
CA ASP A 344 11.05 41.55 -26.34
C ASP A 344 10.68 40.25 -27.08
N PRO A 345 11.56 39.77 -27.97
CA PRO A 345 11.34 38.49 -28.64
C PRO A 345 11.44 37.33 -27.63
N PRO A 346 10.63 36.28 -27.79
CA PRO A 346 10.64 35.12 -26.89
C PRO A 346 11.87 34.22 -27.19
N ARG A 347 13.04 34.65 -26.71
CA ARG A 347 14.31 33.93 -26.89
C ARG A 347 14.24 32.54 -26.25
N ASN A 348 14.78 31.52 -26.92
CA ASN A 348 14.76 30.11 -26.51
C ASN A 348 13.37 29.46 -26.36
N LEU A 349 12.30 30.13 -26.80
CA LEU A 349 10.94 29.60 -26.81
C LEU A 349 10.49 29.20 -28.22
N SER A 350 11.44 28.92 -29.12
CA SER A 350 11.15 28.40 -30.45
C SER A 350 10.47 27.04 -30.34
N GLY A 351 9.21 26.96 -30.74
CA GLY A 351 8.41 25.74 -30.63
C GLY A 351 7.64 25.62 -29.31
N PHE A 352 7.52 26.68 -28.51
CA PHE A 352 6.56 26.73 -27.41
C PHE A 352 5.24 27.36 -27.87
N ILE A 353 4.16 26.97 -27.20
CA ILE A 353 2.84 27.61 -27.28
C ILE A 353 2.92 28.98 -26.57
N ASN A 354 1.97 29.87 -26.81
CA ASN A 354 1.93 31.19 -26.17
C ASN A 354 1.69 31.17 -24.64
N ASP A 355 1.49 30.00 -24.03
CA ASP A 355 1.61 29.81 -22.58
C ASP A 355 3.07 29.84 -22.07
N LYS A 356 4.05 29.80 -23.00
CA LYS A 356 5.50 29.85 -22.75
C LYS A 356 6.02 28.71 -21.86
N THR A 357 5.23 27.67 -21.68
CA THR A 357 5.55 26.52 -20.81
C THR A 357 5.45 25.20 -21.56
N ASN A 358 4.44 25.05 -22.41
CA ASN A 358 4.22 23.83 -23.18
C ASN A 358 4.94 23.89 -24.52
N ARG A 359 5.73 22.85 -24.79
CA ARG A 359 6.43 22.70 -26.07
C ARG A 359 5.50 22.04 -27.09
N PHE A 360 5.31 22.72 -28.20
CA PHE A 360 4.60 22.25 -29.37
C PHE A 360 5.49 21.31 -30.20
N ILE A 361 4.99 20.13 -30.52
CA ILE A 361 5.71 19.12 -31.30
C ILE A 361 5.17 19.16 -32.73
N GLY A 362 6.05 19.44 -33.71
CA GLY A 362 5.66 19.52 -35.12
C GLY A 362 4.90 20.80 -35.47
N TRP A 363 3.74 20.64 -36.10
CA TRP A 363 2.85 21.72 -36.52
C TRP A 363 1.38 21.30 -36.35
N ALA A 364 0.48 22.29 -36.26
CA ALA A 364 -0.96 22.02 -36.30
C ALA A 364 -1.37 21.67 -37.72
N THR A 365 -2.42 20.86 -37.87
CA THR A 365 -2.99 20.50 -39.16
C THR A 365 -4.49 20.72 -39.13
N MET A 366 -5.02 21.44 -40.12
CA MET A 366 -6.45 21.50 -40.39
C MET A 366 -6.75 20.49 -41.51
N ARG A 367 -7.74 19.64 -41.29
CA ARG A 367 -8.21 18.67 -42.29
C ARG A 367 -9.65 18.98 -42.63
N GLN A 368 -9.93 19.08 -43.93
CA GLN A 368 -11.27 19.32 -44.47
C GLN A 368 -11.71 18.15 -45.34
N LEU A 369 -12.95 17.72 -45.15
CA LEU A 369 -13.66 16.80 -46.03
C LEU A 369 -14.65 17.58 -46.88
N ARG A 370 -14.92 17.07 -48.09
CA ARG A 370 -15.86 17.68 -49.03
C ARG A 370 -16.78 16.63 -49.63
N VAL A 371 -17.95 17.07 -50.07
CA VAL A 371 -18.96 16.25 -50.72
C VAL A 371 -19.09 16.69 -52.17
N LYS A 372 -19.31 15.73 -53.07
CA LYS A 372 -19.52 16.02 -54.50
C LYS A 372 -20.82 16.80 -54.70
N SER A 373 -20.77 17.86 -55.49
CA SER A 373 -21.97 18.57 -55.95
C SER A 373 -22.71 17.73 -56.98
N GLN A 374 -24.01 17.51 -56.78
CA GLN A 374 -24.88 16.78 -57.71
C GLN A 374 -26.03 17.66 -58.20
N LEU A 375 -26.60 17.32 -59.35
CA LEU A 375 -27.81 18.02 -59.85
C LEU A 375 -29.00 17.72 -58.93
N CYS A 376 -29.73 18.76 -58.52
CA CYS A 376 -30.88 18.61 -57.61
C CYS A 376 -32.01 17.81 -58.27
N LEU A 377 -32.46 16.71 -57.66
CA LEU A 377 -33.58 15.92 -58.21
C LEU A 377 -34.95 16.64 -58.17
N ALA A 378 -35.10 17.68 -57.34
CA ALA A 378 -36.42 18.21 -56.96
C ALA A 378 -36.77 19.61 -57.53
N ASN A 379 -35.87 20.34 -58.20
CA ASN A 379 -36.21 21.62 -58.84
C ASN A 379 -35.09 22.12 -59.78
N ASN A 380 -35.13 21.66 -61.03
CA ASN A 380 -34.10 21.98 -62.04
C ASN A 380 -34.12 23.44 -62.56
N GLU A 381 -35.15 24.23 -62.21
CA GLU A 381 -35.34 25.55 -62.82
C GLU A 381 -34.68 26.71 -62.03
N ILE A 382 -34.41 26.55 -60.73
CA ILE A 382 -33.90 27.65 -59.86
C ILE A 382 -32.57 27.29 -59.19
N ILE A 383 -32.36 26.03 -58.81
CA ILE A 383 -31.14 25.58 -58.13
C ILE A 383 -30.59 24.38 -58.89
N LEU A 384 -29.54 24.59 -59.68
CA LEU A 384 -28.95 23.50 -60.46
C LEU A 384 -28.15 22.51 -59.59
N THR A 385 -27.51 22.95 -58.51
CA THR A 385 -26.58 22.10 -57.73
C THR A 385 -26.97 21.98 -56.27
N CYS A 386 -27.10 20.74 -55.81
CA CYS A 386 -27.39 20.36 -54.43
C CYS A 386 -26.16 19.70 -53.79
N GLN A 387 -25.99 19.97 -52.49
CA GLN A 387 -25.03 19.29 -51.63
C GLN A 387 -25.81 18.51 -50.57
N TYR A 388 -25.58 17.20 -50.53
CA TYR A 388 -26.17 16.32 -49.54
C TYR A 388 -25.25 16.17 -48.33
N ASP A 389 -25.80 15.63 -47.25
CA ASP A 389 -25.03 15.29 -46.05
C ASP A 389 -23.89 14.34 -46.39
N TYR A 390 -22.82 14.42 -45.59
CA TYR A 390 -21.63 13.62 -45.82
C TYR A 390 -21.91 12.11 -45.65
N SER A 391 -21.41 11.34 -46.60
CA SER A 391 -21.36 9.88 -46.59
C SER A 391 -20.06 9.41 -47.25
N LEU A 392 -19.58 8.23 -46.88
CA LEU A 392 -18.40 7.62 -47.49
C LEU A 392 -18.55 7.46 -49.03
N SER A 393 -19.78 7.31 -49.53
CA SER A 393 -20.06 7.17 -50.96
C SER A 393 -20.01 8.49 -51.75
N ASN A 394 -20.39 9.61 -51.12
CA ASN A 394 -20.47 10.92 -51.79
C ASN A 394 -19.28 11.85 -51.50
N GLU A 395 -18.26 11.36 -50.77
CA GLU A 395 -17.01 12.07 -50.54
C GLU A 395 -16.33 12.46 -51.85
N ASP A 396 -15.94 13.73 -51.94
CA ASP A 396 -15.14 14.26 -53.02
C ASP A 396 -13.66 14.02 -52.79
N LYS A 397 -13.02 13.36 -53.76
CA LYS A 397 -11.61 12.97 -53.74
C LYS A 397 -10.80 13.63 -54.86
N HIS A 398 -11.35 14.66 -55.50
CA HIS A 398 -10.70 15.35 -56.62
C HIS A 398 -9.57 16.28 -56.15
N SER A 399 -8.57 16.53 -56.99
CA SER A 399 -7.52 17.50 -56.67
C SER A 399 -7.86 18.86 -57.28
N TYR A 400 -7.86 19.90 -56.46
CA TYR A 400 -8.20 21.25 -56.85
C TYR A 400 -6.98 22.18 -56.81
N GLN A 401 -7.10 23.32 -57.47
CA GLN A 401 -6.26 24.48 -57.23
C GLN A 401 -6.85 25.35 -56.11
N PRO A 402 -6.05 26.28 -55.54
CA PRO A 402 -6.53 27.17 -54.49
C PRO A 402 -7.82 27.89 -54.86
N GLY A 403 -8.74 27.96 -53.90
CA GLY A 403 -10.11 28.45 -54.13
C GLY A 403 -11.09 27.40 -54.65
N TRP A 404 -10.73 26.10 -54.66
CA TRP A 404 -11.57 25.00 -55.16
C TRP A 404 -11.88 25.11 -56.66
N LEU A 405 -10.93 25.63 -57.42
CA LEU A 405 -11.03 25.82 -58.86
C LEU A 405 -10.26 24.72 -59.59
N ASN A 406 -10.67 24.38 -60.82
CA ASN A 406 -9.93 23.44 -61.65
C ASN A 406 -8.64 24.07 -62.22
N GLU A 407 -8.69 25.37 -62.54
CA GLU A 407 -7.56 26.14 -63.07
C GLU A 407 -7.47 27.50 -62.35
N THR A 408 -6.25 27.94 -62.06
CA THR A 408 -5.97 29.24 -61.43
C THR A 408 -4.87 29.97 -62.19
N LYS A 409 -5.05 31.28 -62.42
CA LYS A 409 -4.03 32.15 -63.03
C LYS A 409 -2.99 32.66 -62.01
N GLU A 410 -3.28 32.54 -60.71
CA GLU A 410 -2.43 33.03 -59.63
C GLU A 410 -1.39 31.99 -59.19
N THR A 411 -0.22 32.48 -58.79
CA THR A 411 0.88 31.65 -58.30
C THR A 411 0.88 31.59 -56.77
N TYR A 412 0.47 30.45 -56.22
CA TYR A 412 0.48 30.19 -54.78
C TYR A 412 1.72 29.40 -54.34
N SER A 413 2.05 29.48 -53.04
CA SER A 413 3.11 28.69 -52.44
C SER A 413 2.86 27.18 -52.61
N VAL A 414 3.92 26.38 -52.52
CA VAL A 414 3.82 24.92 -52.68
C VAL A 414 2.94 24.31 -51.57
N SER A 415 3.05 24.81 -50.33
CA SER A 415 2.24 24.33 -49.20
C SER A 415 0.75 24.59 -49.40
N ILE A 416 0.39 25.79 -49.87
CA ILE A 416 -1.02 26.11 -50.18
C ILE A 416 -1.52 25.23 -51.32
N ARG A 417 -0.76 25.05 -52.41
CA ARG A 417 -1.22 24.16 -53.50
C ARG A 417 -1.43 22.72 -53.03
N GLN A 418 -0.55 22.22 -52.16
CA GLN A 418 -0.69 20.89 -51.59
C GLN A 418 -1.91 20.74 -50.68
N SER A 419 -2.42 21.82 -50.07
CA SER A 419 -3.61 21.73 -49.21
C SER A 419 -4.91 21.53 -49.99
N PHE A 420 -4.95 21.87 -51.28
CA PHE A 420 -6.11 21.64 -52.17
C PHE A 420 -6.02 20.30 -52.94
N GLN A 421 -4.96 19.52 -52.71
CA GLN A 421 -4.82 18.17 -53.26
C GLN A 421 -5.36 17.14 -52.25
N TYR A 422 -6.19 16.22 -52.73
CA TYR A 422 -6.73 15.17 -51.88
C TYR A 422 -5.64 14.18 -51.48
N LYS A 423 -5.58 13.83 -50.20
CA LYS A 423 -4.71 12.78 -49.66
C LYS A 423 -5.55 11.66 -49.06
N SER A 424 -5.18 10.42 -49.34
CA SER A 424 -5.89 9.26 -48.77
C SER A 424 -5.51 9.06 -47.29
N SER A 425 -6.33 8.29 -46.56
CA SER A 425 -6.05 7.90 -45.17
C SER A 425 -4.68 7.20 -45.02
N LYS A 426 -4.23 6.45 -46.04
CA LYS A 426 -2.91 5.80 -46.05
C LYS A 426 -1.77 6.79 -46.21
N ASP A 427 -1.97 7.86 -46.98
CA ASP A 427 -0.94 8.88 -47.20
C ASP A 427 -0.77 9.79 -45.97
N LEU A 428 -1.84 9.97 -45.19
CA LEU A 428 -1.85 10.78 -43.98
C LEU A 428 -1.55 10.00 -42.70
N ASP A 429 -1.55 8.67 -42.75
CA ASP A 429 -1.48 7.77 -41.59
C ASP A 429 -2.57 8.09 -40.54
N THR A 430 -3.78 8.38 -41.02
CA THR A 430 -4.93 8.80 -40.21
C THR A 430 -6.04 7.76 -40.22
N TYR A 431 -6.70 7.59 -39.07
CA TYR A 431 -7.84 6.70 -38.92
C TYR A 431 -9.17 7.44 -39.08
N THR A 432 -10.23 6.67 -39.33
CA THR A 432 -11.61 7.16 -39.35
C THR A 432 -11.96 7.79 -38.00
N TYR A 433 -12.54 8.98 -38.04
CA TYR A 433 -12.99 9.70 -36.84
C TYR A 433 -14.51 9.60 -36.72
N VAL A 434 -15.00 9.21 -35.54
CA VAL A 434 -16.44 9.15 -35.24
C VAL A 434 -16.80 10.41 -34.46
N GLY A 435 -17.57 11.29 -35.08
CA GLY A 435 -18.13 12.48 -34.43
C GLY A 435 -19.61 12.31 -34.12
N ASP A 436 -20.24 13.37 -33.61
CA ASP A 436 -21.65 13.34 -33.18
C ASP A 436 -22.64 13.11 -34.34
N TYR A 437 -22.34 13.65 -35.52
CA TYR A 437 -23.23 13.61 -36.69
C TYR A 437 -22.90 12.49 -37.68
N GLY A 438 -21.74 11.86 -37.58
CA GLY A 438 -21.32 10.88 -38.57
C GLY A 438 -19.91 10.32 -38.37
N SER A 439 -19.58 9.35 -39.21
CA SER A 439 -18.23 8.76 -39.28
C SER A 439 -17.50 9.30 -40.49
N TYR A 440 -16.34 9.91 -40.25
CA TYR A 440 -15.55 10.65 -41.23
C TYR A 440 -14.29 9.87 -41.59
N GLU A 441 -14.06 9.59 -42.88
CA GLU A 441 -12.87 8.86 -43.35
C GLU A 441 -11.58 9.63 -42.96
N GLY A 442 -10.44 8.94 -42.86
CA GLY A 442 -9.17 9.55 -42.48
C GLY A 442 -8.56 10.49 -43.54
N GLY A 443 -8.97 10.38 -44.80
CA GLY A 443 -8.45 11.18 -45.92
C GLY A 443 -8.91 12.64 -45.92
N GLY A 444 -8.57 13.37 -46.97
CA GLY A 444 -9.09 14.73 -47.21
C GLY A 444 -8.03 15.74 -47.64
N TYR A 445 -8.40 17.01 -47.52
CA TYR A 445 -7.58 18.17 -47.84
C TYR A 445 -6.94 18.68 -46.55
N VAL A 446 -5.61 18.83 -46.54
CA VAL A 446 -4.86 19.13 -45.31
C VAL A 446 -4.05 20.40 -45.45
N TYR A 447 -4.30 21.36 -44.58
CA TYR A 447 -3.48 22.55 -44.41
C TYR A 447 -2.58 22.41 -43.19
N GLU A 448 -1.30 22.72 -43.35
CA GLU A 448 -0.28 22.60 -42.31
C GLU A 448 0.15 23.99 -41.83
N PHE A 449 -0.01 24.28 -40.52
CA PHE A 449 0.38 25.56 -39.93
C PHE A 449 1.90 25.66 -39.71
N ARG A 450 2.65 25.70 -40.83
CA ARG A 450 4.11 25.84 -40.87
C ARG A 450 4.52 27.29 -41.10
N GLY A 451 5.65 27.68 -40.52
CA GLY A 451 6.21 29.03 -40.69
C GLY A 451 6.10 29.90 -39.45
N ARG A 452 6.37 31.19 -39.63
CA ARG A 452 6.27 32.22 -38.59
C ARG A 452 4.82 32.65 -38.45
N LEU A 453 4.48 33.29 -37.33
CA LEU A 453 3.13 33.81 -37.10
C LEU A 453 2.63 34.70 -38.24
N VAL A 454 3.49 35.59 -38.75
CA VAL A 454 3.18 36.50 -39.84
C VAL A 454 2.78 35.74 -41.11
N ASP A 455 3.44 34.61 -41.39
CA ASP A 455 3.15 33.77 -42.55
C ASP A 455 1.83 32.99 -42.40
N LEU A 456 1.35 32.83 -41.16
CA LEU A 456 0.08 32.16 -40.85
C LEU A 456 -1.12 33.10 -40.85
N GLN A 457 -0.88 34.40 -40.68
CA GLN A 457 -1.90 35.46 -40.70
C GLN A 457 -2.07 36.08 -42.10
N SER A 458 -1.07 35.94 -42.96
CA SER A 458 -1.12 36.35 -44.38
C SER A 458 -1.80 35.31 -45.25
#